data_AF-A0A2W6CQY2-F1
#
_entry.id   AF-A0A2W6CQY2-F1
#
_cell.length_a   1.000
_cell.length_b   1.000
_cell.length_c   1.000
_cell.angle_alpha   90.00
_cell.angle_beta   90.00
_cell.angle_gamma   90.00
#
_symmetry.space_group_name_H-M   'P 1'
#
loop_
_entity.id
_entity.type
_entity.pdbx_description
1 polymer ?
#
loop_
_entity_poly.entity_id
_entity_poly.type
_entity_poly.pdbx_seq_one_letter_code
_entity_poly.pdbx_strand_id
1 'polypeptide(L)'
;MFRVRGKAGRRKCGSLSIWDPVELGIDERAGPVRIGLAERNLLAAGEPGAGKSVGLGLIVAHAALSLDCRLILIDGKRVELGVWRRCADAFIGPSITDAIELLKHLQAVMDGRYAELLDTGRRKITRESGQPVVLVVFDELAYFSATIGESKQQKEFVSLVRDLVARGRAAGIIVVAATQRPSADIIPTSLRDLFGYRWAFRCTTDASSDVILGHGWAGEGYTAADIDPTSRGVGWLIAEGGIPRRMKAAYLSDDQAARLAEHAARLRTPAAINDGGQGAA
;
A
#
# COMPACT_ATOMS: atom_id res chain seq x y z
N MET A 1 -14.21 -17.78 7.29
CA MET A 1 -15.56 -17.31 6.89
C MET A 1 -15.65 -15.80 7.17
N PHE A 2 -15.34 -14.96 6.18
CA PHE A 2 -15.37 -13.49 6.32
C PHE A 2 -16.81 -13.00 6.40
N ARG A 3 -17.16 -12.32 7.50
CA ARG A 3 -18.47 -11.69 7.66
C ARG A 3 -18.45 -10.35 6.92
N VAL A 4 -19.26 -10.20 5.89
CA VAL A 4 -19.47 -8.92 5.19
C VAL A 4 -19.99 -7.89 6.22
N ARG A 5 -19.13 -7.00 6.69
CA ARG A 5 -19.53 -5.91 7.59
C ARG A 5 -20.10 -4.75 6.77
N GLY A 6 -21.38 -4.46 7.01
CA GLY A 6 -22.19 -3.45 6.34
C GLY A 6 -21.71 -2.00 6.54
N LYS A 7 -22.45 -1.11 5.85
CA LYS A 7 -22.19 0.30 5.51
C LYS A 7 -21.30 1.10 6.46
N ALA A 8 -20.34 1.81 5.86
CA ALA A 8 -19.45 2.77 6.50
C ALA A 8 -20.25 3.81 7.32
N GLY A 9 -19.81 4.06 8.56
CA GLY A 9 -20.42 5.06 9.44
C GLY A 9 -20.32 6.47 8.86
N ARG A 10 -21.32 7.32 9.15
CA ARG A 10 -21.32 8.75 8.80
C ARG A 10 -20.05 9.43 9.36
N ARG A 11 -19.33 10.16 8.50
CA ARG A 11 -18.13 10.93 8.87
C ARG A 11 -18.43 11.95 9.97
N LYS A 12 -17.63 11.96 11.04
CA LYS A 12 -17.49 13.13 11.91
C LYS A 12 -16.61 14.15 11.18
N CYS A 13 -17.03 15.40 11.12
CA CYS A 13 -16.24 16.49 10.54
C CYS A 13 -14.85 16.53 11.21
N GLY A 14 -13.76 16.37 10.45
CA GLY A 14 -12.37 16.38 10.95
C GLY A 14 -11.63 15.03 10.94
N SER A 15 -12.23 13.92 10.50
CA SER A 15 -11.52 12.63 10.39
C SER A 15 -10.73 12.50 9.08
N LEU A 16 -9.48 12.04 9.15
CA LEU A 16 -8.63 11.70 7.99
C LEU A 16 -9.35 10.74 7.01
N SER A 17 -9.16 10.97 5.71
CA SER A 17 -9.71 10.13 4.64
C SER A 17 -8.60 9.52 3.79
N ILE A 18 -8.82 8.31 3.28
CA ILE A 18 -7.90 7.66 2.33
C ILE A 18 -7.77 8.42 1.00
N TRP A 19 -8.74 9.27 0.72
CA TRP A 19 -8.77 10.17 -0.42
C TRP A 19 -7.99 11.46 -0.19
N ASP A 20 -7.56 11.74 1.05
CA ASP A 20 -6.67 12.86 1.34
C ASP A 20 -5.21 12.46 1.01
N PRO A 21 -4.36 13.41 0.62
CA PRO A 21 -2.96 13.10 0.32
C PRO A 21 -2.21 12.56 1.54
N VAL A 22 -1.43 11.50 1.35
CA VAL A 22 -0.49 10.96 2.33
C VAL A 22 0.77 11.82 2.33
N GLU A 23 1.16 12.30 3.50
CA GLU A 23 2.45 12.97 3.70
C GLU A 23 3.58 11.94 3.74
N LEU A 24 4.45 11.93 2.74
CA LEU A 24 5.57 10.98 2.68
C LEU A 24 6.87 11.56 3.23
N GLY A 25 7.08 12.87 3.18
CA GLY A 25 8.33 13.48 3.62
C GLY A 25 8.62 14.80 2.91
N ILE A 26 9.90 15.08 2.66
CA ILE A 26 10.35 16.34 2.07
C ILE A 26 11.24 16.13 0.84
N ASP A 27 11.21 17.06 -0.10
CA ASP A 27 12.12 17.10 -1.25
C ASP A 27 13.44 17.83 -0.90
N GLU A 28 14.34 17.95 -1.88
CA GLU A 28 15.64 18.62 -1.73
C GLU A 28 15.54 20.12 -1.42
N ARG A 29 14.36 20.72 -1.58
CA ARG A 29 14.06 22.13 -1.27
C ARG A 29 13.26 22.28 0.02
N ALA A 30 13.19 21.21 0.82
CA ALA A 30 12.35 21.11 2.02
C ALA A 30 10.84 21.30 1.77
N GLY A 31 10.39 21.14 0.52
CA GLY A 31 8.98 21.14 0.16
C GLY A 31 8.30 19.82 0.55
N PRO A 32 7.03 19.83 0.99
CA PRO A 32 6.33 18.61 1.37
C PRO A 32 6.06 17.72 0.15
N VAL A 33 6.35 16.42 0.29
CA VAL A 33 6.06 15.40 -0.72
C VAL A 33 4.84 14.62 -0.31
N ARG A 34 3.76 14.80 -1.06
CA ARG A 34 2.46 14.16 -0.83
C ARG A 34 2.02 13.33 -2.02
N ILE A 35 1.35 12.21 -1.76
CA ILE A 35 0.74 11.36 -2.80
C ILE A 35 -0.72 11.04 -2.48
N GLY A 36 -1.55 10.90 -3.52
CA GLY A 36 -2.92 10.41 -3.36
C GLY A 36 -3.00 8.91 -3.67
N LEU A 37 -3.42 8.09 -2.70
CA LEU A 37 -3.43 6.62 -2.84
C LEU A 37 -4.72 6.06 -3.45
N ALA A 38 -5.88 6.68 -3.21
CA ALA A 38 -7.19 6.10 -3.54
C ALA A 38 -7.40 5.73 -5.02
N GLU A 39 -6.51 6.17 -5.92
CA GLU A 39 -6.55 5.84 -7.34
C GLU A 39 -5.19 5.43 -7.91
N ARG A 40 -4.19 5.08 -7.09
CA ARG A 40 -2.84 4.74 -7.60
C ARG A 40 -2.15 3.69 -6.73
N ASN A 41 -1.70 2.62 -7.39
CA ASN A 41 -0.86 1.62 -6.75
C ASN A 41 0.55 2.16 -6.53
N LEU A 42 1.24 1.67 -5.49
CA LEU A 42 2.62 2.05 -5.18
C LEU A 42 3.52 0.82 -5.07
N LEU A 43 4.70 0.89 -5.70
CA LEU A 43 5.79 -0.07 -5.52
C LEU A 43 6.95 0.63 -4.81
N ALA A 44 7.39 0.10 -3.67
CA ALA A 44 8.56 0.57 -2.94
C ALA A 44 9.64 -0.51 -2.91
N ALA A 45 10.87 -0.19 -3.25
CA ALA A 45 11.93 -1.20 -3.25
C ALA A 45 13.29 -0.59 -2.94
N GLY A 46 14.21 -1.43 -2.51
CA GLY A 46 15.56 -1.03 -2.08
C GLY A 46 16.08 -1.97 -1.00
N GLU A 47 17.37 -1.92 -0.76
CA GLU A 47 18.07 -2.87 0.11
C GLU A 47 17.64 -2.78 1.59
N PRO A 48 17.93 -3.82 2.40
CA PRO A 48 17.66 -3.78 3.83
C PRO A 48 18.26 -2.54 4.51
N GLY A 49 17.52 -1.92 5.43
CA GLY A 49 17.97 -0.73 6.15
C GLY A 49 17.91 0.58 5.36
N ALA A 50 17.48 0.58 4.09
CA ALA A 50 17.38 1.80 3.28
C ALA A 50 16.24 2.75 3.68
N GLY A 51 15.31 2.31 4.54
CA GLY A 51 14.18 3.11 5.02
C GLY A 51 12.81 2.75 4.41
N LYS A 52 12.73 1.67 3.63
CA LYS A 52 11.48 1.20 3.01
C LYS A 52 10.36 0.94 4.03
N SER A 53 10.65 0.23 5.13
CA SER A 53 9.66 -0.08 6.16
C SER A 53 9.09 1.18 6.81
N VAL A 54 9.94 2.18 7.05
CA VAL A 54 9.52 3.50 7.58
C VAL A 54 8.57 4.18 6.58
N GLY A 55 8.93 4.23 5.30
CA GLY A 55 8.08 4.78 4.25
C GLY A 55 6.73 4.07 4.13
N LEU A 56 6.72 2.74 4.21
CA LEU A 56 5.49 1.94 4.25
C LEU A 56 4.67 2.23 5.51
N GLY A 57 5.32 2.40 6.65
CA GLY A 57 4.68 2.74 7.91
C GLY A 57 3.87 4.04 7.84
N LEU A 58 4.33 5.05 7.10
CA LEU A 58 3.57 6.29 6.85
C LEU A 58 2.27 6.02 6.09
N ILE A 59 2.34 5.21 5.04
CA ILE A 59 1.18 4.83 4.22
C ILE A 59 0.19 4.02 5.06
N VAL A 60 0.68 3.04 5.81
CA VAL A 60 -0.14 2.20 6.68
C VAL A 60 -0.77 3.03 7.80
N ALA A 61 -0.05 3.98 8.39
CA ALA A 61 -0.58 4.88 9.41
C ALA A 61 -1.73 5.75 8.88
N HIS A 62 -1.55 6.37 7.71
CA HIS A 62 -2.60 7.16 7.05
C HIS A 62 -3.83 6.30 6.77
N ALA A 63 -3.60 5.13 6.17
CA ALA A 63 -4.67 4.19 5.89
C ALA A 63 -5.35 3.70 7.16
N ALA A 64 -4.60 3.47 8.24
CA ALA A 64 -5.12 3.00 9.52
C ALA A 64 -6.05 3.99 10.22
N LEU A 65 -5.76 5.28 10.09
CA LEU A 65 -6.57 6.36 10.64
C LEU A 65 -7.75 6.74 9.73
N SER A 66 -7.70 6.34 8.46
CA SER A 66 -8.77 6.56 7.49
C SER A 66 -9.90 5.55 7.67
N LEU A 67 -11.06 5.99 8.17
CA LEU A 67 -12.20 5.10 8.44
C LEU A 67 -13.02 4.74 7.19
N ASP A 68 -12.80 5.43 6.09
CA ASP A 68 -13.29 5.11 4.75
C ASP A 68 -12.35 4.16 3.97
N CYS A 69 -11.37 3.58 4.67
CA CYS A 69 -10.46 2.56 4.16
C CYS A 69 -10.67 1.22 4.87
N ARG A 70 -10.67 0.13 4.09
CA ARG A 70 -10.41 -1.24 4.57
C ARG A 70 -8.93 -1.52 4.43
N LEU A 71 -8.27 -1.95 5.50
CA LEU A 71 -6.82 -2.16 5.54
C LEU A 71 -6.50 -3.65 5.57
N ILE A 72 -5.77 -4.12 4.57
CA ILE A 72 -5.33 -5.51 4.43
C ILE A 72 -3.81 -5.52 4.43
N LEU A 73 -3.21 -6.30 5.34
CA LEU A 73 -1.77 -6.38 5.52
C LEU A 73 -1.28 -7.80 5.22
N ILE A 74 -0.24 -7.91 4.41
CA ILE A 74 0.39 -9.17 4.01
C ILE A 74 1.87 -9.07 4.37
N ASP A 75 2.26 -9.79 5.43
CA ASP A 75 3.57 -9.71 6.07
C ASP A 75 4.13 -11.11 6.28
N GLY A 76 5.05 -11.50 5.40
CA GLY A 76 5.68 -12.81 5.41
C GLY A 76 6.57 -13.05 6.62
N LYS A 77 7.09 -12.00 7.26
CA LYS A 77 8.03 -12.13 8.39
C LYS A 77 7.39 -11.80 9.74
N ARG A 78 6.21 -11.18 9.75
CA ARG A 78 5.50 -10.66 10.93
C ARG A 78 6.32 -9.66 11.75
N VAL A 79 7.19 -8.89 11.10
CA VAL A 79 8.07 -7.93 11.77
C VAL A 79 7.59 -6.51 11.50
N GLU A 80 7.48 -6.14 10.22
CA GLU A 80 7.32 -4.74 9.82
C GLU A 80 5.88 -4.24 9.97
N LEU A 81 4.89 -5.08 9.66
CA LEU A 81 3.46 -4.70 9.71
C LEU A 81 2.75 -5.22 10.97
N GLY A 82 3.43 -6.02 11.80
CA GLY A 82 2.87 -6.65 13.00
C GLY A 82 2.24 -5.67 13.98
N VAL A 83 2.83 -4.47 14.14
CA VAL A 83 2.31 -3.40 15.02
C VAL A 83 0.90 -2.95 14.63
N TRP A 84 0.58 -2.99 13.33
CA TRP A 84 -0.70 -2.55 12.76
C TRP A 84 -1.77 -3.65 12.75
N ARG A 85 -1.43 -4.90 13.12
CA ARG A 85 -2.34 -6.05 13.04
C ARG A 85 -3.71 -5.82 13.68
N ARG A 86 -3.74 -5.14 14.85
CA ARG A 86 -4.99 -4.91 15.60
C ARG A 86 -5.96 -3.93 14.92
N CYS A 87 -5.47 -3.09 14.02
CA CYS A 87 -6.30 -2.13 13.29
C CYS A 87 -6.61 -2.57 11.84
N ALA A 88 -6.00 -3.67 11.36
CA ALA A 88 -6.25 -4.20 10.03
C ALA A 88 -7.55 -5.01 9.97
N ASP A 89 -8.26 -4.95 8.84
CA ASP A 89 -9.41 -5.81 8.54
C ASP A 89 -8.97 -7.25 8.24
N ALA A 90 -7.76 -7.44 7.69
CA ALA A 90 -7.13 -8.74 7.52
C ALA A 90 -5.59 -8.63 7.66
N PHE A 91 -4.98 -9.67 8.22
CA PHE A 91 -3.53 -9.81 8.34
C PHE A 91 -3.10 -11.22 7.93
N ILE A 92 -2.29 -11.32 6.87
CA ILE A 92 -1.74 -12.59 6.38
C ILE A 92 -0.28 -12.68 6.79
N GLY A 93 0.06 -13.78 7.48
CA GLY A 93 1.43 -14.10 7.88
C GLY A 93 2.18 -14.92 6.84
N PRO A 94 3.08 -15.84 7.25
CA PRO A 94 3.84 -16.70 6.35
C PRO A 94 3.02 -17.88 5.80
N SER A 95 1.93 -17.59 5.09
CA SER A 95 1.11 -18.60 4.40
C SER A 95 0.76 -18.13 2.99
N ILE A 96 1.36 -18.77 1.98
CA ILE A 96 1.04 -18.49 0.57
C ILE A 96 -0.38 -18.93 0.23
N THR A 97 -0.86 -20.01 0.85
CA THR A 97 -2.22 -20.50 0.64
C THR A 97 -3.24 -19.45 1.09
N ASP A 98 -3.08 -18.91 2.30
CA ASP A 98 -3.97 -17.87 2.83
C ASP A 98 -3.88 -16.59 2.00
N ALA A 99 -2.68 -16.24 1.52
CA ALA A 99 -2.48 -15.10 0.64
C ALA A 99 -3.23 -15.28 -0.70
N ILE A 100 -3.15 -16.46 -1.32
CA ILE A 100 -3.87 -16.79 -2.55
C ILE A 100 -5.38 -16.76 -2.33
N GLU A 101 -5.88 -17.35 -1.24
CA GLU A 101 -7.30 -17.33 -0.90
C GLU A 101 -7.84 -15.91 -0.71
N LEU A 102 -7.09 -15.06 0.00
CA LEU A 102 -7.40 -13.65 0.17
C LEU A 102 -7.44 -12.91 -1.18
N LEU A 103 -6.45 -13.13 -2.05
CA LEU A 103 -6.40 -12.47 -3.35
C LEU A 103 -7.56 -12.89 -4.26
N LYS A 104 -7.93 -14.17 -4.27
CA LYS A 104 -9.13 -14.66 -4.96
C LYS A 104 -10.41 -14.00 -4.42
N HIS A 105 -10.51 -13.84 -3.11
CA HIS A 105 -11.62 -13.11 -2.51
C HIS A 105 -11.66 -11.64 -2.96
N LEU A 106 -10.50 -10.98 -3.02
CA LEU A 106 -10.40 -9.61 -3.50
C LEU A 106 -10.75 -9.46 -4.98
N GLN A 107 -10.42 -10.46 -5.83
CA GLN A 107 -10.91 -10.50 -7.21
C GLN A 107 -12.43 -10.59 -7.27
N ALA A 108 -13.06 -11.45 -6.46
CA ALA A 108 -14.52 -11.52 -6.43
C ALA A 108 -15.17 -10.20 -5.97
N VAL A 109 -14.56 -9.50 -4.99
CA VAL A 109 -14.99 -8.15 -4.57
C VAL A 109 -14.82 -7.15 -5.72
N MET A 110 -13.69 -7.21 -6.44
CA MET A 110 -13.41 -6.37 -7.60
C MET A 110 -14.47 -6.56 -8.70
N ASP A 111 -14.77 -7.81 -9.06
CA ASP A 111 -15.75 -8.16 -10.08
C ASP A 111 -17.16 -7.69 -9.69
N GLY A 112 -17.55 -7.88 -8.43
CA GLY A 112 -18.83 -7.38 -7.92
C GLY A 112 -18.94 -5.85 -7.98
N ARG A 113 -17.86 -5.14 -7.66
CA ARG A 113 -17.82 -3.67 -7.78
C ARG A 113 -17.89 -3.21 -9.24
N TYR A 114 -17.26 -3.94 -10.16
CA TYR A 114 -17.37 -3.64 -11.59
C TYR A 114 -18.79 -3.83 -12.14
N ALA A 115 -19.50 -4.87 -11.68
CA ALA A 115 -20.91 -5.06 -12.03
C ALA A 115 -21.76 -3.86 -11.54
N GLU A 116 -21.59 -3.44 -10.28
CA GLU A 116 -22.30 -2.27 -9.74
C GLU A 116 -21.96 -0.96 -10.49
N LEU A 117 -20.69 -0.78 -10.86
CA LEU A 117 -20.26 0.38 -11.66
C LEU A 117 -20.95 0.38 -13.04
N LEU A 118 -21.04 -0.78 -13.69
CA LEU A 118 -21.73 -0.93 -14.97
C LEU A 118 -23.22 -0.61 -14.85
N ASP A 119 -23.90 -1.19 -13.86
CA ASP A 119 -25.33 -0.99 -13.62
C ASP A 119 -25.69 0.47 -13.31
N THR A 120 -24.76 1.20 -12.69
CA THR A 120 -24.93 2.62 -12.34
C THR A 120 -24.36 3.60 -13.37
N GLY A 121 -23.81 3.10 -14.48
CA GLY A 121 -23.19 3.93 -15.52
C GLY A 121 -21.92 4.67 -15.07
N ARG A 122 -21.27 4.21 -14.00
CA ARG A 122 -20.07 4.82 -13.42
C ARG A 122 -18.83 4.08 -13.92
N ARG A 123 -17.72 4.80 -14.08
CA ARG A 123 -16.45 4.23 -14.58
C ARG A 123 -15.49 3.81 -13.48
N LYS A 124 -15.66 4.35 -12.26
CA LYS A 124 -14.80 4.08 -11.12
C LYS A 124 -15.49 4.42 -9.80
N ILE A 125 -15.00 3.84 -8.73
CA ILE A 125 -15.29 4.27 -7.36
C ILE A 125 -14.65 5.63 -7.13
N THR A 126 -15.41 6.54 -6.52
CA THR A 126 -14.95 7.86 -6.08
C THR A 126 -15.25 8.06 -4.60
N ARG A 127 -14.82 9.19 -4.05
CA ARG A 127 -15.12 9.58 -2.66
C ARG A 127 -16.64 9.60 -2.40
N GLU A 128 -17.45 9.90 -3.41
CA GLU A 128 -18.91 10.00 -3.35
C GLU A 128 -19.62 8.65 -3.50
N SER A 129 -18.94 7.60 -3.96
CA SER A 129 -19.53 6.27 -4.12
C SER A 129 -19.98 5.64 -2.79
N GLY A 130 -19.43 6.09 -1.65
CA GLY A 130 -19.75 5.57 -0.32
C GLY A 130 -19.21 4.16 -0.04
N GLN A 131 -18.60 3.52 -1.04
CA GLN A 131 -17.88 2.26 -0.90
C GLN A 131 -16.46 2.56 -0.35
N PRO A 132 -15.98 1.80 0.65
CA PRO A 132 -14.64 2.02 1.19
C PRO A 132 -13.56 1.61 0.18
N VAL A 133 -12.46 2.35 0.14
CA VAL A 133 -11.25 1.91 -0.59
C VAL A 133 -10.65 0.73 0.16
N VAL A 134 -10.22 -0.30 -0.54
CA VAL A 134 -9.47 -1.43 0.03
C VAL A 134 -8.00 -1.21 -0.26
N LEU A 135 -7.19 -0.98 0.77
CA LEU A 135 -5.73 -0.88 0.64
C LEU A 135 -5.10 -2.22 1.03
N VAL A 136 -4.42 -2.83 0.07
CA VAL A 136 -3.68 -4.09 0.22
C VAL A 136 -2.20 -3.78 0.28
N VAL A 137 -1.56 -4.04 1.42
CA VAL A 137 -0.15 -3.72 1.64
C VAL A 137 0.66 -5.02 1.76
N PHE A 138 1.66 -5.18 0.89
CA PHE A 138 2.66 -6.23 0.97
C PHE A 138 3.96 -5.64 1.50
N ASP A 139 4.46 -6.13 2.63
CA ASP A 139 5.80 -5.77 3.14
C ASP A 139 6.91 -6.30 2.22
N GLU A 140 6.79 -7.58 1.84
CA GLU A 140 7.81 -8.26 1.05
C GLU A 140 7.16 -9.15 0.00
N LEU A 141 7.01 -8.60 -1.21
CA LEU A 141 6.43 -9.32 -2.34
C LEU A 141 7.26 -10.56 -2.70
N ALA A 142 8.60 -10.49 -2.61
CA ALA A 142 9.50 -11.59 -2.95
C ALA A 142 9.32 -12.81 -2.04
N TYR A 143 8.80 -12.59 -0.83
CA TYR A 143 8.56 -13.69 0.10
C TYR A 143 7.51 -14.66 -0.48
N PHE A 144 6.41 -14.13 -0.98
CA PHE A 144 5.32 -14.92 -1.56
C PHE A 144 5.52 -15.26 -3.04
N SER A 145 6.22 -14.43 -3.80
CA SER A 145 6.45 -14.69 -5.22
C SER A 145 7.64 -15.61 -5.50
N ALA A 146 8.59 -15.75 -4.57
CA ALA A 146 9.83 -16.48 -4.83
C ALA A 146 10.42 -17.26 -3.64
N THR A 147 9.93 -17.09 -2.40
CA THR A 147 10.56 -17.72 -1.22
C THR A 147 9.74 -18.88 -0.67
N ILE A 148 8.44 -18.68 -0.46
CA ILE A 148 7.55 -19.72 0.09
C ILE A 148 6.63 -20.30 -0.97
N GLY A 149 6.11 -21.50 -0.69
CA GLY A 149 5.21 -22.22 -1.58
C GLY A 149 5.89 -22.91 -2.75
N GLU A 150 5.13 -23.76 -3.42
CA GLU A 150 5.56 -24.43 -4.65
C GLU A 150 5.52 -23.46 -5.84
N SER A 151 6.28 -23.76 -6.90
CA SER A 151 6.33 -22.91 -8.11
C SER A 151 4.95 -22.64 -8.72
N LYS A 152 4.00 -23.58 -8.59
CA LYS A 152 2.62 -23.39 -9.05
C LYS A 152 1.90 -22.32 -8.23
N GLN A 153 2.02 -22.36 -6.90
CA GLN A 153 1.42 -21.38 -6.00
C GLN A 153 2.05 -20.00 -6.19
N GLN A 154 3.37 -19.93 -6.35
CA GLN A 154 4.08 -18.67 -6.62
C GLN A 154 3.60 -17.99 -7.91
N LYS A 155 3.45 -18.77 -9.00
CA LYS A 155 2.90 -18.27 -10.28
C LYS A 155 1.46 -17.80 -10.13
N GLU A 156 0.63 -18.55 -9.41
CA GLU A 156 -0.75 -18.17 -9.13
C GLU A 156 -0.81 -16.87 -8.32
N PHE A 157 -0.03 -16.76 -7.26
CA PHE A 157 0.09 -15.54 -6.44
C PHE A 157 0.48 -14.32 -7.30
N VAL A 158 1.53 -14.43 -8.12
CA VAL A 158 1.97 -13.33 -9.02
C VAL A 158 0.87 -12.95 -10.01
N SER A 159 0.17 -13.93 -10.57
CA SER A 159 -0.97 -13.70 -11.49
C SER A 159 -2.09 -12.91 -10.82
N LEU A 160 -2.45 -13.30 -9.59
CA LEU A 160 -3.49 -12.63 -8.80
C LEU A 160 -3.10 -11.19 -8.43
N VAL A 161 -1.87 -10.98 -7.95
CA VAL A 161 -1.36 -9.63 -7.65
C VAL A 161 -1.40 -8.76 -8.90
N ARG A 162 -0.94 -9.28 -10.06
CA ARG A 162 -0.96 -8.54 -11.32
C ARG A 162 -2.39 -8.11 -11.72
N ASP A 163 -3.37 -8.99 -11.58
CA ASP A 163 -4.77 -8.68 -11.89
C ASP A 163 -5.32 -7.56 -10.98
N LEU A 164 -5.04 -7.63 -9.68
CA LEU A 164 -5.40 -6.58 -8.73
C LEU A 164 -4.75 -5.23 -9.06
N VAL A 165 -3.46 -5.22 -9.40
CA VAL A 165 -2.78 -3.96 -9.76
C VAL A 165 -3.33 -3.41 -11.07
N ALA A 166 -3.61 -4.25 -12.07
CA ALA A 166 -4.11 -3.84 -13.38
C ALA A 166 -5.55 -3.29 -13.35
N ARG A 167 -6.45 -3.95 -12.62
CA ARG A 167 -7.91 -3.64 -12.64
C ARG A 167 -8.41 -3.01 -11.34
N GLY A 168 -7.77 -3.27 -10.20
CA GLY A 168 -8.28 -2.91 -8.88
C GLY A 168 -8.52 -1.41 -8.69
N ARG A 169 -7.70 -0.56 -9.31
CA ARG A 169 -7.74 0.90 -9.18
C ARG A 169 -9.12 1.51 -9.37
N ALA A 170 -9.83 1.14 -10.45
CA ALA A 170 -11.16 1.68 -10.73
C ALA A 170 -12.22 1.11 -9.80
N ALA A 171 -12.03 -0.12 -9.33
CA ALA A 171 -12.85 -0.78 -8.32
C ALA A 171 -12.47 -0.38 -6.88
N GLY A 172 -11.64 0.64 -6.67
CA GLY A 172 -11.24 1.11 -5.33
C GLY A 172 -10.48 0.05 -4.52
N ILE A 173 -9.73 -0.83 -5.18
CA ILE A 173 -8.78 -1.77 -4.55
C ILE A 173 -7.38 -1.34 -4.96
N ILE A 174 -6.59 -0.89 -4.00
CA ILE A 174 -5.28 -0.28 -4.21
C ILE A 174 -4.21 -1.17 -3.60
N VAL A 175 -3.16 -1.42 -4.36
CA VAL A 175 -2.02 -2.24 -3.95
C VAL A 175 -0.83 -1.34 -3.63
N VAL A 176 -0.26 -1.54 -2.45
CA VAL A 176 1.04 -1.01 -2.04
C VAL A 176 1.95 -2.21 -1.84
N ALA A 177 2.95 -2.37 -2.69
CA ALA A 177 3.88 -3.49 -2.62
C ALA A 177 5.28 -3.00 -2.27
N ALA A 178 5.94 -3.73 -1.37
CA ALA A 178 7.34 -3.51 -1.04
C ALA A 178 8.18 -4.75 -1.33
N THR A 179 9.48 -4.53 -1.60
CA THR A 179 10.47 -5.62 -1.67
C THR A 179 11.88 -5.14 -1.33
N GLN A 180 12.67 -6.01 -0.70
CA GLN A 180 14.10 -5.85 -0.47
C GLN A 180 14.95 -6.40 -1.62
N ARG A 181 14.33 -7.10 -2.58
CA ARG A 181 14.97 -7.74 -3.73
C ARG A 181 14.49 -7.07 -5.03
N PRO A 182 15.07 -5.92 -5.41
CA PRO A 182 14.76 -5.25 -6.66
C PRO A 182 15.41 -5.97 -7.85
N SER A 183 14.79 -7.06 -8.28
CA SER A 183 15.22 -7.85 -9.43
C SER A 183 14.04 -8.20 -10.35
N ALA A 184 14.31 -8.37 -11.65
CA ALA A 184 13.27 -8.54 -12.66
C ALA A 184 12.49 -9.88 -12.55
N ASP A 185 13.06 -10.88 -11.86
CA ASP A 185 12.37 -12.12 -11.50
C ASP A 185 11.32 -11.90 -10.39
N ILE A 186 11.54 -10.94 -9.49
CA ILE A 186 10.61 -10.58 -8.43
C ILE A 186 9.59 -9.55 -8.91
N ILE A 187 10.05 -8.54 -9.63
CA ILE A 187 9.25 -7.46 -10.21
C ILE A 187 9.44 -7.49 -11.72
N PRO A 188 8.70 -8.34 -12.45
CA PRO A 188 8.71 -8.30 -13.90
C PRO A 188 8.31 -6.91 -14.40
N THR A 189 8.89 -6.45 -15.51
CA THR A 189 8.56 -5.17 -16.15
C THR A 189 7.04 -4.99 -16.35
N SER A 190 6.36 -6.07 -16.77
CA SER A 190 4.90 -6.08 -16.97
C SER A 190 4.07 -5.86 -15.69
N LEU A 191 4.65 -6.11 -14.52
CA LEU A 191 4.05 -5.82 -13.22
C LEU A 191 4.47 -4.43 -12.75
N ARG A 192 5.77 -4.09 -12.85
CA ARG A 192 6.32 -2.77 -12.47
C ARG A 192 5.54 -1.63 -13.10
N ASP A 193 5.28 -1.71 -14.41
CA ASP A 193 4.69 -0.61 -15.18
C ASP A 193 3.19 -0.40 -14.87
N LEU A 194 2.56 -1.31 -14.11
CA LEU A 194 1.19 -1.13 -13.60
C LEU A 194 1.14 -0.29 -12.30
N PHE A 195 2.29 -0.03 -11.68
CA PHE A 195 2.37 0.81 -10.48
C PHE A 195 2.53 2.29 -10.86
N GLY A 196 1.46 3.05 -10.60
CA GLY A 196 1.42 4.49 -10.88
C GLY A 196 2.38 5.33 -10.02
N TYR A 197 2.81 4.79 -8.86
CA TYR A 197 3.92 5.33 -8.08
C TYR A 197 5.00 4.27 -7.89
N ARG A 198 6.26 4.66 -8.08
CA ARG A 198 7.41 3.78 -7.83
C ARG A 198 8.44 4.54 -7.02
N TRP A 199 8.82 3.97 -5.87
CA TRP A 199 9.69 4.58 -4.89
C TRP A 199 10.94 3.71 -4.70
N ALA A 200 12.04 4.13 -5.32
CA ALA A 200 13.34 3.48 -5.18
C ALA A 200 14.10 4.08 -4.00
N PHE A 201 14.18 3.34 -2.91
CA PHE A 201 15.16 3.57 -1.86
C PHE A 201 16.53 3.06 -2.31
N ARG A 202 17.56 3.37 -1.53
CA ARG A 202 18.95 2.93 -1.79
C ARG A 202 19.03 1.50 -2.32
N CYS A 203 19.75 1.34 -3.43
CA CYS A 203 19.97 0.08 -4.12
C CYS A 203 21.47 -0.22 -4.22
N THR A 204 21.82 -1.46 -4.52
CA THR A 204 23.23 -1.87 -4.69
C THR A 204 23.80 -1.51 -6.06
N THR A 205 22.96 -1.37 -7.09
CA THR A 205 23.36 -1.14 -8.48
C THR A 205 22.34 -0.28 -9.23
N ASP A 206 22.78 0.35 -10.32
CA ASP A 206 21.92 1.08 -11.25
C ASP A 206 20.84 0.17 -11.86
N ALA A 207 21.20 -1.07 -12.20
CA ALA A 207 20.25 -2.05 -12.71
C ALA A 207 19.13 -2.33 -11.71
N SER A 208 19.46 -2.45 -10.42
CA SER A 208 18.45 -2.58 -9.34
C SER A 208 17.59 -1.33 -9.19
N SER A 209 18.16 -0.13 -9.37
CA SER A 209 17.39 1.12 -9.39
C SER A 209 16.37 1.13 -10.53
N ASP A 210 16.79 0.76 -11.74
CA ASP A 210 15.95 0.74 -12.96
C ASP A 210 14.86 -0.35 -12.94
N VAL A 211 15.07 -1.45 -12.22
CA VAL A 211 14.01 -2.43 -11.93
C VAL A 211 12.84 -1.75 -11.21
N ILE A 212 13.07 -0.67 -10.47
CA ILE A 212 12.03 0.06 -9.73
C ILE A 212 11.57 1.28 -10.54
N LEU A 213 12.48 2.19 -10.89
CA LEU A 213 12.16 3.47 -11.53
C LEU A 213 11.75 3.34 -13.00
N GLY A 214 12.11 2.24 -13.66
CA GLY A 214 11.96 2.07 -15.10
C GLY A 214 13.31 2.12 -15.80
N HIS A 215 13.37 1.51 -16.98
CA HIS A 215 14.61 1.44 -17.75
C HIS A 215 15.12 2.84 -18.15
N GLY A 216 16.43 3.06 -17.98
CA GLY A 216 17.15 4.23 -18.48
C GLY A 216 17.30 5.36 -17.49
N TRP A 217 16.56 5.36 -16.38
CA TRP A 217 16.59 6.46 -15.41
C TRP A 217 17.95 6.60 -14.72
N ALA A 218 18.62 5.50 -14.40
CA ALA A 218 19.96 5.55 -13.84
C ALA A 218 20.96 6.23 -14.79
N GLY A 219 20.87 5.97 -16.10
CA GLY A 219 21.71 6.60 -17.13
C GLY A 219 21.44 8.11 -17.27
N GLU A 220 20.23 8.55 -16.95
CA GLU A 220 19.82 9.96 -16.91
C GLU A 220 20.14 10.65 -15.56
N GLY A 221 20.88 9.98 -14.67
CA GLY A 221 21.29 10.51 -13.37
C GLY A 221 20.27 10.31 -12.24
N TYR A 222 19.18 9.60 -12.48
CA TYR A 222 18.17 9.26 -11.47
C TYR A 222 18.40 7.83 -10.97
N THR A 223 19.45 7.64 -10.18
CA THR A 223 19.81 6.33 -9.63
C THR A 223 19.66 6.29 -8.12
N ALA A 224 19.10 5.21 -7.60
CA ALA A 224 19.10 4.93 -6.17
C ALA A 224 20.40 4.25 -5.68
N ALA A 225 21.33 3.93 -6.59
CA ALA A 225 22.59 3.29 -6.25
C ALA A 225 23.61 4.26 -5.63
N ASP A 226 23.47 5.56 -5.90
CA ASP A 226 24.36 6.62 -5.39
C ASP A 226 23.91 7.18 -4.03
N ILE A 227 22.79 6.70 -3.48
CA ILE A 227 22.25 7.19 -2.22
C ILE A 227 23.19 6.78 -1.09
N ASP A 228 23.68 7.77 -0.34
CA ASP A 228 24.59 7.56 0.79
C ASP A 228 24.03 6.52 1.78
N PRO A 229 24.80 5.50 2.19
CA PRO A 229 24.39 4.48 3.14
C PRO A 229 23.83 4.98 4.48
N THR A 230 24.28 6.14 4.94
CA THR A 230 23.84 6.78 6.17
C THR A 230 22.53 7.57 6.00
N SER A 231 22.17 7.90 4.76
CA SER A 231 20.97 8.66 4.40
C SER A 231 19.71 7.78 4.33
N ARG A 232 19.38 7.12 5.44
CA ARG A 232 18.18 6.28 5.54
C ARG A 232 16.91 7.09 5.25
N GLY A 233 15.99 6.48 4.52
CA GLY A 233 14.73 7.08 4.11
C GLY A 233 14.84 7.98 2.88
N VAL A 234 16.04 8.22 2.35
CA VAL A 234 16.21 8.89 1.05
C VAL A 234 15.88 7.92 -0.08
N GLY A 235 15.16 8.42 -1.09
CA GLY A 235 14.83 7.66 -2.29
C GLY A 235 14.35 8.54 -3.42
N TRP A 236 14.24 7.93 -4.59
CA TRP A 236 13.66 8.52 -5.79
C TRP A 236 12.21 8.07 -5.93
N LEU A 237 11.28 9.01 -5.98
CA LEU A 237 9.87 8.77 -6.20
C LEU A 237 9.49 9.24 -7.61
N ILE A 238 9.03 8.31 -8.44
CA ILE A 238 8.44 8.62 -9.75
C ILE A 238 6.93 8.38 -9.70
N ALA A 239 6.19 9.33 -10.26
CA ALA A 239 4.78 9.15 -10.63
C ALA A 239 4.70 8.80 -12.11
N GLU A 240 3.70 8.02 -12.51
CA GLU A 240 3.46 7.62 -13.91
C GLU A 240 3.61 8.79 -14.89
N GLY A 241 4.42 8.59 -15.94
CA GLY A 241 4.70 9.59 -16.97
C GLY A 241 5.55 10.79 -16.51
N GLY A 242 5.98 10.83 -15.25
CA GLY A 242 6.79 11.90 -14.68
C GLY A 242 8.30 11.62 -14.69
N ILE A 243 9.05 12.55 -14.10
CA ILE A 243 10.48 12.44 -13.84
C ILE A 243 10.68 12.03 -12.37
N PRO A 244 11.62 11.13 -12.03
CA PRO A 244 11.91 10.79 -10.64
C PRO A 244 12.31 12.03 -9.84
N ARG A 245 11.75 12.15 -8.64
CA ARG A 245 12.08 13.23 -7.69
C ARG A 245 12.74 12.65 -6.47
N ARG A 246 13.87 13.23 -6.07
CA ARG A 246 14.55 12.83 -4.84
C ARG A 246 13.77 13.36 -3.64
N MET A 247 13.61 12.52 -2.64
CA MET A 247 12.94 12.88 -1.40
C MET A 247 13.51 12.13 -0.21
N LYS A 248 13.30 12.68 0.98
CA LYS A 248 13.56 12.01 2.26
C LYS A 248 12.25 11.71 2.95
N ALA A 249 12.01 10.44 3.24
CA ALA A 249 10.83 9.99 3.97
C ALA A 249 10.75 10.64 5.35
N ALA A 250 9.55 10.98 5.78
CA ALA A 250 9.27 11.30 7.17
C ALA A 250 9.56 10.05 8.04
N TYR A 251 9.93 10.30 9.29
CA TYR A 251 10.26 9.23 10.22
C TYR A 251 9.18 9.10 11.29
N LEU A 252 8.53 7.94 11.32
CA LEU A 252 7.73 7.48 12.45
C LEU A 252 8.59 6.53 13.28
N SER A 253 8.88 6.91 14.52
CA SER A 253 9.49 5.98 15.48
C SER A 253 8.56 4.83 15.81
N ASP A 254 9.11 3.70 16.27
CA ASP A 254 8.34 2.51 16.62
C ASP A 254 7.28 2.79 17.70
N ASP A 255 7.62 3.65 18.68
CA ASP A 255 6.71 4.10 19.74
C ASP A 255 5.59 4.99 19.19
N GLN A 256 5.88 5.90 18.26
CA GLN A 256 4.84 6.67 17.56
C GLN A 256 3.93 5.75 16.73
N ALA A 257 4.50 4.81 15.98
CA ALA A 257 3.75 3.84 15.19
C ALA A 257 2.84 2.98 16.08
N ALA A 258 3.34 2.50 17.23
CA ALA A 258 2.56 1.73 18.20
C ALA A 258 1.38 2.53 18.78
N ARG A 259 1.61 3.79 19.17
CA ARG A 259 0.54 4.68 19.64
C ARG A 259 -0.52 4.94 18.57
N LEU A 260 -0.09 5.20 17.33
CA LEU A 260 -1.01 5.43 16.21
C LEU A 260 -1.82 4.16 15.89
N ALA A 261 -1.18 2.99 15.86
CA ALA A 261 -1.83 1.72 15.63
C ALA A 261 -2.87 1.40 16.71
N GLU A 262 -2.55 1.68 17.97
CA GLU A 262 -3.48 1.49 19.08
C GLU A 262 -4.67 2.46 18.99
N HIS A 263 -4.42 3.74 18.68
CA HIS A 263 -5.47 4.71 18.46
C HIS A 263 -6.38 4.32 17.28
N ALA A 264 -5.80 3.91 16.14
CA ALA A 264 -6.53 3.42 14.99
C ALA A 264 -7.39 2.18 15.32
N ALA A 265 -6.86 1.23 16.10
CA ALA A 265 -7.60 0.05 16.53
C ALA A 265 -8.82 0.44 17.39
N ARG A 266 -8.69 1.43 18.28
CA ARG A 266 -9.82 1.96 19.07
C ARG A 266 -10.89 2.60 18.17
N LEU A 267 -10.48 3.43 17.21
CA LEU A 267 -11.41 4.08 16.27
C LEU A 267 -12.18 3.07 15.39
N ARG A 268 -11.54 1.95 15.05
CA ARG A 268 -12.11 0.89 14.22
C ARG A 268 -12.94 -0.14 15.00
N THR A 269 -12.94 -0.06 16.33
CA THR A 269 -13.75 -0.93 17.17
C THR A 269 -15.21 -0.44 17.16
N PRO A 270 -16.22 -1.31 16.99
CA PRO A 270 -17.62 -0.91 16.80
C PRO A 270 -18.29 -0.08 17.91
N ALA A 271 -17.63 0.14 19.05
CA ALA A 271 -18.22 0.80 20.23
C ALA A 271 -18.30 2.34 20.13
N ALA A 272 -17.63 2.99 19.18
CA ALA A 272 -17.55 4.46 19.14
C ALA A 272 -18.66 5.17 18.34
N ILE A 273 -19.71 4.44 17.89
CA ILE A 273 -20.77 4.99 17.01
C ILE A 273 -22.13 5.15 17.73
N ASN A 274 -22.31 4.69 18.98
CA ASN A 274 -23.63 4.64 19.64
C ASN A 274 -23.87 5.59 20.84
N ASP A 275 -23.08 6.64 21.07
CA ASP A 275 -23.38 7.64 22.12
C ASP A 275 -23.93 8.95 21.51
N GLY A 276 -25.09 8.85 20.85
CA GLY A 276 -25.76 10.00 20.25
C GLY A 276 -27.29 10.03 20.37
N GLY A 277 -27.89 9.13 21.15
CA GLY A 277 -29.34 9.10 21.26
C GLY A 277 -29.85 8.28 22.44
N GLN A 278 -29.96 8.93 23.60
CA GLN A 278 -31.08 8.80 24.55
C GLN A 278 -30.86 9.74 25.73
N GLY A 279 -31.69 10.77 25.80
CA GLY A 279 -31.66 11.79 26.85
C GLY A 279 -32.80 12.79 26.66
N ALA A 280 -34.03 12.29 26.58
CA ALA A 280 -35.26 13.07 26.77
C ALA A 280 -36.39 12.09 27.15
N ALA A 281 -36.52 11.88 28.45
CA ALA A 281 -37.76 11.53 29.14
C ALA A 281 -37.89 12.51 30.30
#